data_AF-A0A975PCL6-F1
#
_entry.id   AF-A0A975PCL6-F1
#
_cell.length_a   1.000
_cell.length_b   1.000
_cell.length_c   1.000
_cell.angle_alpha   90.00
_cell.angle_beta   90.00
_cell.angle_gamma   90.00
#
_symmetry.space_group_name_H-M   'P 1'
#
loop_
_entity.id
_entity.type
_entity.pdbx_description
1 polymer ?
#
loop_
_entity_poly.entity_id
_entity_poly.type
_entity_poly.pdbx_seq_one_letter_code
_entity_poly.pdbx_strand_id
1 'polypeptide(L)' 'MTMEASQVLAAELDRSLPKWESLPSELRRALEHHCENLAGLVSSLRAAGRDHDEIRVLVGELLRSYEADLVAVLESGQ' A
#
# COMPACT_ATOMS: atom_id res chain seq x y z
N MET A 1 -14.90 -14.70 -10.90
CA MET A 1 -15.23 -13.34 -10.41
C MET A 1 -13.93 -12.58 -10.36
N THR A 2 -13.76 -11.55 -11.19
CA THR A 2 -12.55 -10.72 -11.19
C THR A 2 -12.61 -9.83 -9.96
N MET A 3 -11.69 -10.01 -9.00
CA MET A 3 -11.56 -9.08 -7.87
C MET A 3 -11.13 -7.72 -8.44
N GLU A 4 -11.84 -6.65 -8.09
CA GLU A 4 -11.54 -5.30 -8.56
C GLU A 4 -10.16 -4.83 -8.05
N ALA A 5 -9.49 -3.94 -8.79
CA ALA A 5 -8.16 -3.41 -8.42
C ALA A 5 -8.13 -2.84 -6.99
N SER A 6 -9.23 -2.19 -6.61
CA SER A 6 -9.48 -1.66 -5.28
C SER A 6 -9.53 -2.72 -4.18
N GLN A 7 -10.02 -3.92 -4.49
CA GLN A 7 -10.14 -5.02 -3.53
C GLN A 7 -8.78 -5.68 -3.23
N VAL A 8 -7.91 -5.78 -4.24
CA VAL A 8 -6.53 -6.26 -4.06
C VAL A 8 -5.75 -5.32 -3.16
N LEU A 9 -5.84 -4.03 -3.44
CA LEU A 9 -5.15 -3.01 -2.65
C LEU A 9 -5.67 -2.99 -1.21
N ALA A 10 -6.99 -2.99 -1.01
CA ALA A 10 -7.57 -3.01 0.33
C ALA A 10 -7.11 -4.22 1.17
N ALA A 11 -7.06 -5.42 0.57
CA ALA A 11 -6.61 -6.62 1.27
C ALA A 11 -5.12 -6.58 1.65
N GLU A 12 -4.26 -6.02 0.80
CA GLU A 12 -2.83 -5.91 1.12
C GLU A 12 -2.54 -4.77 2.11
N LEU A 13 -3.32 -3.67 2.07
CA LEU A 13 -3.25 -2.60 3.06
C LEU A 13 -3.66 -3.09 4.46
N ASP A 14 -4.76 -3.84 4.58
CA ASP A 14 -5.19 -4.44 5.84
C ASP A 14 -4.16 -5.41 6.43
N ARG A 15 -3.37 -6.07 5.58
CA ARG A 15 -2.38 -7.06 6.00
C ARG A 15 -1.04 -6.46 6.41
N SER A 16 -0.67 -5.31 5.85
CA SER A 16 0.71 -4.81 5.89
C SER A 16 0.87 -3.47 6.61
N LEU A 17 -0.22 -2.79 6.97
CA LEU A 17 -0.12 -1.51 7.65
C LEU A 17 -0.49 -1.60 9.13
N PRO A 18 0.20 -0.87 10.02
CA PRO A 18 -0.22 -0.71 11.40
C PRO A 18 -1.62 -0.07 11.46
N LYS A 19 -2.37 -0.37 12.52
CA LYS A 19 -3.75 0.15 12.68
C LYS A 19 -3.75 1.67 12.49
N TRP A 20 -4.43 2.14 11.45
CA TRP A 20 -4.41 3.55 11.00
C TRP A 20 -4.85 4.54 12.09
N GLU A 21 -5.55 4.03 13.10
CA GLU A 21 -6.04 4.72 14.30
C GLU A 21 -4.93 5.14 15.26
N SER A 22 -3.79 4.47 15.27
CA SER A 22 -2.68 4.79 16.18
C SER A 22 -1.64 5.74 15.60
N LEU A 23 -1.80 6.17 14.35
CA LEU A 23 -0.83 7.03 13.68
C LEU A 23 -1.14 8.52 13.88
N PRO A 24 -0.10 9.37 14.04
CA PRO A 24 -0.25 10.83 14.00
C PRO A 24 -0.97 11.30 12.74
N SER A 25 -1.72 12.40 12.86
CA SER A 25 -2.52 12.98 11.77
C SER A 25 -1.73 13.25 10.49
N GLU A 26 -0.50 13.72 10.63
CA GLU A 26 0.41 14.03 9.52
C GLU A 26 0.82 12.76 8.77
N LEU A 27 1.07 11.68 9.50
CA LEU A 27 1.43 10.38 8.94
C LEU A 27 0.23 9.71 8.29
N ARG A 28 -0.97 9.84 8.88
CA ARG A 28 -2.21 9.35 8.28
C ARG A 28 -2.45 9.96 6.90
N ARG A 29 -2.28 11.28 6.76
CA ARG A 29 -2.47 11.97 5.47
C ARG A 29 -1.44 11.53 4.42
N ALA A 30 -0.19 11.32 4.83
CA ALA A 30 0.85 10.80 3.94
C ALA A 30 0.52 9.38 3.44
N LEU A 31 0.01 8.53 4.33
CA LEU A 31 -0.45 7.18 4.02
C LEU A 31 -1.67 7.16 3.09
N GLU A 32 -2.65 8.05 3.28
CA GLU A 32 -3.81 8.18 2.40
C GLU A 32 -3.38 8.50 0.95
N HIS A 33 -2.54 9.52 0.77
CA HIS A 33 -1.96 9.84 -0.55
C HIS A 33 -1.16 8.68 -1.13
N HIS A 34 -0.45 7.91 -0.30
CA HIS A 34 0.27 6.74 -0.77
C HIS A 34 -0.67 5.64 -1.28
N CYS A 35 -1.79 5.40 -0.58
CA CYS A 35 -2.82 4.45 -1.02
C CYS A 35 -3.43 4.86 -2.37
N GLU A 36 -3.69 6.15 -2.58
CA GLU A 36 -4.16 6.69 -3.86
C GLU A 36 -3.16 6.44 -5.00
N ASN A 37 -1.86 6.66 -4.74
CA ASN A 37 -0.79 6.40 -5.70
C ASN A 37 -0.68 4.90 -6.04
N LEU A 38 -0.78 4.02 -5.04
CA LEU A 38 -0.80 2.57 -5.25
C LEU A 38 -2.01 2.12 -6.07
N ALA A 39 -3.19 2.72 -5.85
CA ALA A 39 -4.37 2.43 -6.65
C ALA A 39 -4.17 2.84 -8.12
N GLY A 40 -3.51 3.97 -8.36
CA GLY A 40 -3.10 4.42 -9.68
C GLY A 40 -2.13 3.42 -10.34
N LEU A 41 -1.09 2.99 -9.61
CA LEU A 41 -0.11 2.01 -10.10
C LEU A 41 -0.77 0.68 -10.48
N VAL A 42 -1.64 0.14 -9.61
CA VAL A 42 -2.39 -1.10 -9.89
C VAL A 42 -3.22 -0.96 -11.16
N SER A 43 -3.89 0.18 -11.33
CA SER A 43 -4.70 0.46 -12.53
C SER A 43 -3.84 0.51 -13.79
N SER A 44 -2.67 1.16 -13.74
CA SER A 44 -1.72 1.21 -14.85
C SER A 44 -1.14 -0.16 -15.19
N LEU A 45 -0.79 -0.97 -14.19
CA LEU A 45 -0.27 -2.33 -14.40
C LEU A 45 -1.32 -3.25 -15.04
N ARG A 46 -2.59 -3.15 -14.60
CA ARG A 46 -3.70 -3.86 -15.25
C ARG A 46 -3.90 -3.42 -16.70
N ALA A 47 -3.87 -2.10 -16.96
CA ALA A 47 -3.99 -1.57 -18.31
C ALA A 47 -2.84 -2.02 -19.22
N ALA A 48 -1.65 -2.25 -18.65
CA ALA A 48 -0.50 -2.82 -19.34
C ALA A 48 -0.58 -4.35 -19.54
N GLY A 49 -1.66 -5.01 -19.09
CA GLY A 49 -1.88 -6.45 -19.25
C GLY A 49 -1.11 -7.32 -18.26
N ARG A 50 -0.64 -6.77 -17.13
CA ARG A 50 -0.02 -7.56 -16.06
C ARG A 50 -1.03 -8.47 -15.40
N ASP A 51 -0.58 -9.66 -15.01
CA ASP A 51 -1.41 -10.62 -14.32
C ASP A 51 -1.73 -10.16 -12.89
N HIS A 52 -2.87 -10.62 -12.38
CA HIS A 52 -3.34 -10.32 -11.04
C HIS A 52 -2.32 -10.69 -9.96
N ASP A 53 -1.71 -11.87 -10.05
CA ASP A 53 -0.77 -12.36 -9.05
C ASP A 53 0.54 -11.57 -9.08
N GLU A 54 1.00 -11.16 -10.27
CA GLU A 54 2.17 -10.28 -10.42
C GLU A 54 1.93 -8.92 -9.76
N ILE A 55 0.76 -8.32 -10.00
CA ILE A 55 0.38 -7.04 -9.42
C ILE A 55 0.32 -7.15 -7.90
N ARG A 56 -0.27 -8.25 -7.39
CA ARG A 56 -0.38 -8.49 -5.95
C ARG A 56 0.99 -8.62 -5.30
N VAL A 57 1.91 -9.37 -5.90
CA VAL A 57 3.28 -9.52 -5.39
C VAL A 57 3.98 -8.16 -5.34
N LEU A 58 3.93 -7.38 -6.43
CA LEU A 58 4.53 -6.04 -6.50
C LEU A 58 3.98 -5.07 -5.46
N VAL A 59 2.65 -5.00 -5.32
CA VAL A 59 2.00 -4.13 -4.32
C VAL A 59 2.39 -4.56 -2.91
N GLY A 60 2.38 -5.86 -2.63
CA GLY A 60 2.78 -6.37 -1.32
C GLY A 60 4.25 -6.10 -0.99
N GLU A 61 5.15 -6.17 -1.97
CA GLU A 61 6.57 -5.80 -1.80
C GLU A 61 6.75 -4.31 -1.52
N LEU A 62 6.05 -3.46 -2.27
CA LEU A 62 6.06 -2.01 -2.06
C LEU A 62 5.56 -1.63 -0.67
N LEU A 63 4.44 -2.23 -0.23
CA LEU A 63 3.89 -1.98 1.10
C LEU A 63 4.84 -2.42 2.22
N ARG A 64 5.49 -3.58 2.10
CA ARG A 64 6.48 -4.04 3.09
C ARG A 64 7.71 -3.14 3.15
N SER A 65 8.22 -2.68 2.00
CA SER A 65 9.35 -1.74 1.98
C SER A 65 8.97 -0.42 2.64
N TYR A 66 7.77 0.08 2.36
CA TYR A 66 7.28 1.32 2.93
C TYR A 66 7.05 1.21 4.44
N GLU A 67 6.46 0.10 4.91
CA GLU A 67 6.31 -0.17 6.35
C GLU A 67 7.67 -0.15 7.05
N ALA A 68 8.69 -0.82 6.48
CA ALA A 68 10.04 -0.83 7.04
C ALA A 68 10.65 0.58 7.11
N ASP A 69 10.51 1.38 6.04
CA ASP A 69 11.01 2.75 6.01
C ASP A 69 10.26 3.65 7.02
N LEU A 70 8.94 3.50 7.13
CA LEU A 70 8.11 4.25 8.08
C LEU A 70 8.48 3.95 9.52
N VAL A 71 8.67 2.66 9.84
CA VAL A 71 9.11 2.21 11.17
C VAL A 71 10.50 2.77 11.48
N ALA A 72 11.44 2.68 10.54
CA ALA A 72 12.79 3.22 10.74
C ALA A 72 12.80 4.72 11.02
N VAL A 73 11.96 5.50 10.32
CA VAL A 73 11.81 6.96 10.55
C VAL A 73 11.18 7.23 11.93
N LEU A 74 10.20 6.44 12.35
CA LEU A 74 9.57 6.58 13.65
C LEU A 74 10.51 6.23 14.81
N GLU A 75 11.33 5.19 14.65
CA GLU A 75 12.32 4.76 15.66
C GLU A 75 13.53 5.69 15.76
N SER A 76 13.96 6.31 14.66
CA SER A 76 15.10 7.24 14.62
C SER A 76 14.78 8.66 15.06
N GLY A 77 13.49 8.99 15.26
CA GLY A 77 13.03 10.26 15.80
C GLY A 77 12.94 10.33 17.33
N GLN A 78 13.36 9.27 18.05
CA GLN A 78 13.50 9.24 19.52
C GLN A 78 14.93 9.56 19.95
#